data_AF-A0A2D6EQ54-F1
#
_entry.id   AF-A0A2D6EQ54-F1
#
_cell.length_a   1.000
_cell.length_b   1.000
_cell.length_c   1.000
_cell.angle_alpha   90.00
_cell.angle_beta   90.00
_cell.angle_gamma   90.00
#
_symmetry.space_group_name_H-M   'P 1'
#
loop_
_entity.id
_entity.type
_entity.pdbx_description
1 polymer ?
#
loop_
_entity_poly.entity_id
_entity_poly.type
_entity_poly.pdbx_seq_one_letter_code
_entity_poly.pdbx_strand_id
1 'polypeptide(L)' 'MMAHNLSRKLQMQASPTLSRALSKRPAPWVFERLDTLSHRIIQRAGRLTKPHGELTLTMGPNQTVRQDLLHFLNVVKKAT' A
#
# COMPACT_ATOMS: atom_id res chain seq x y z
N MET A 1 6.79 -15.94 0.21
CA MET A 1 5.70 -16.10 -0.78
C MET A 1 4.40 -15.41 -0.38
N MET A 2 3.84 -15.60 0.83
CA MET A 2 2.53 -15.03 1.21
C MET A 2 2.46 -13.49 1.17
N ALA A 3 3.48 -12.79 1.69
CA ALA A 3 3.54 -11.33 1.68
C ALA A 3 3.57 -10.73 0.25
N HIS A 4 4.23 -11.42 -0.68
CA HIS A 4 4.29 -11.00 -2.08
C HIS A 4 2.92 -11.10 -2.76
N ASN A 5 2.23 -12.23 -2.61
CA ASN A 5 0.91 -12.43 -3.22
C ASN A 5 -0.15 -11.50 -2.61
N LEU A 6 -0.09 -11.28 -1.29
CA LEU A 6 -0.96 -10.32 -0.61
C LEU A 6 -0.74 -8.90 -1.14
N SER A 7 0.52 -8.48 -1.27
CA SER A 7 0.84 -7.16 -1.84
C SER A 7 0.34 -7.01 -3.27
N ARG A 8 0.44 -8.04 -4.11
CA ARG A 8 -0.11 -8.02 -5.48
C ARG A 8 -1.63 -7.88 -5.47
N LYS A 9 -2.35 -8.60 -4.60
CA LYS A 9 -3.82 -8.48 -4.48
C LYS A 9 -4.25 -7.07 -4.08
N LEU A 10 -3.61 -6.48 -3.06
CA LEU A 10 -3.83 -5.09 -2.67
C LEU A 10 -3.52 -4.13 -3.82
N GLN A 11 -2.41 -4.38 -4.53
CA GLN A 11 -2.01 -3.82 -5.83
C GLN A 11 -3.19 -3.64 -6.80
N MET A 12 -3.83 -4.79 -7.07
CA MET A 12 -4.90 -4.94 -8.05
C MET A 12 -6.22 -4.30 -7.61
N GLN A 13 -6.52 -4.31 -6.30
CA GLN A 13 -7.73 -3.69 -5.76
C GLN A 13 -7.60 -2.16 -5.70
N ALA A 14 -6.40 -1.65 -5.45
CA ALA A 14 -6.13 -0.21 -5.35
C ALA A 14 -6.02 0.50 -6.70
N SER A 15 -5.63 -0.21 -7.76
CA SER A 15 -5.31 0.40 -9.06
C SER A 15 -6.28 -0.06 -10.15
N PRO A 16 -6.86 0.86 -10.93
CA PRO A 16 -7.67 0.50 -12.09
C PRO A 16 -6.84 -0.26 -13.12
N THR A 17 -7.46 -1.23 -13.79
CA THR A 17 -6.79 -2.08 -14.78
C THR A 17 -6.40 -1.29 -16.02
N LEU A 18 -5.23 -1.55 -16.59
CA LEU A 18 -4.88 -1.01 -17.90
C LEU A 18 -5.80 -1.58 -18.98
N SER A 19 -6.19 -0.73 -19.94
CA SER A 19 -7.08 -1.13 -21.04
C SER A 19 -6.53 -2.33 -21.80
N ARG A 20 -7.35 -3.37 -21.92
CA ARG A 20 -6.99 -4.67 -22.49
C ARG A 20 -7.04 -4.69 -24.04
N ALA A 21 -7.41 -3.58 -24.67
CA ALA A 21 -7.64 -3.45 -26.11
C ALA A 21 -6.34 -3.22 -26.91
N LEU A 22 -5.32 -4.04 -26.70
CA LEU A 22 -4.08 -4.02 -27.47
C LEU A 22 -3.86 -5.36 -28.16
N SER A 23 -3.34 -5.33 -29.38
CA SER A 23 -3.11 -6.50 -30.24
C SER A 23 -2.16 -7.53 -29.58
N LYS A 24 -1.25 -7.07 -28.71
CA LYS A 24 -0.52 -7.89 -27.74
C LYS A 24 -1.15 -7.72 -26.36
N ARG A 25 -1.39 -8.82 -25.64
CA ARG A 25 -1.92 -8.84 -24.26
C ARG A 25 -0.86 -8.32 -23.27
N PRO A 26 -0.92 -7.06 -22.81
CA PRO A 26 0.01 -6.58 -21.79
C PRO A 26 -0.47 -7.07 -20.42
N ALA A 27 0.43 -7.07 -19.43
CA ALA A 27 0.04 -7.29 -18.05
C ALA A 27 -0.97 -6.19 -17.63
N PRO A 28 -2.16 -6.54 -17.13
CA PRO A 28 -3.21 -5.56 -16.83
C PRO A 28 -2.92 -4.65 -15.63
N TRP A 29 -1.89 -4.95 -14.84
CA TRP A 29 -1.44 -4.14 -13.72
C TRP A 29 0.08 -4.03 -13.72
N VAL A 30 0.57 -2.82 -13.43
CA VAL A 30 1.95 -2.56 -13.06
C VAL A 30 2.02 -2.62 -11.54
N PHE A 31 3.02 -3.31 -11.03
CA PHE A 31 3.13 -3.53 -9.59
C PHE A 31 4.39 -2.90 -9.03
N GLU A 32 4.25 -2.21 -7.92
CA GLU A 32 5.40 -1.80 -7.11
C GLU A 32 5.98 -3.02 -6.39
N ARG A 33 7.30 -2.99 -6.18
CA ARG A 33 7.97 -4.03 -5.41
C ARG A 33 7.57 -3.94 -3.94
N LEU A 34 7.53 -5.09 -3.28
CA LEU A 34 7.18 -5.19 -1.87
C LEU A 34 8.14 -4.36 -1.00
N ASP A 35 9.44 -4.36 -1.29
CA ASP A 35 10.43 -3.56 -0.56
C ASP A 35 10.14 -2.06 -0.65
N THR A 36 9.76 -1.59 -1.84
CA THR A 36 9.43 -0.19 -2.09
C THR A 36 8.16 0.22 -1.34
N LEU A 37 7.15 -0.66 -1.37
CA LEU A 37 5.90 -0.48 -0.63
C LEU A 37 6.15 -0.48 0.88
N SER A 38 6.90 -1.44 1.41
CA SER A 38 7.26 -1.53 2.82
C SER A 38 8.11 -0.36 3.28
N HIS A 39 9.03 0.13 2.45
CA HIS A 39 9.85 1.30 2.77
C HIS A 39 9.00 2.57 2.86
N ARG A 40 8.02 2.75 1.96
CA ARG A 40 7.09 3.90 1.97
C ARG A 40 6.09 3.83 3.13
N ILE A 41 5.52 2.66 3.39
CA ILE A 41 4.39 2.49 4.33
C ILE A 41 4.86 2.20 5.75
N ILE A 42 5.86 1.34 5.93
CA ILE A 42 6.26 0.86 7.26
C ILE A 42 7.50 1.61 7.75
N GLN A 43 8.51 1.81 6.90
CA GLN A 43 9.78 2.37 7.34
C GLN A 43 9.75 3.91 7.43
N ARG A 44 8.98 4.59 6.58
CA ARG A 44 8.81 6.06 6.63
C ARG A 44 7.71 6.55 7.56
N ALA A 45 6.63 5.79 7.70
CA ALA A 45 5.45 6.25 8.42
C ALA A 45 5.63 6.31 9.94
N GLY A 46 6.75 5.84 10.48
CA GLY A 46 7.09 5.89 11.89
C GLY A 46 7.01 4.53 12.56
N ARG A 47 6.78 4.50 13.88
CA ARG A 47 6.80 3.27 14.67
C ARG A 47 5.38 2.82 15.01
N LEU A 48 5.03 1.59 14.62
CA LEU A 48 3.83 0.92 15.11
C LEU A 48 4.09 0.43 16.54
N THR A 49 3.25 0.88 17.47
CA THR A 49 3.34 0.58 18.89
C THR A 49 1.97 0.19 19.43
N LYS A 50 1.92 -0.39 20.62
CA LYS A 50 0.67 -0.71 21.32
C LYS A 50 0.62 -0.08 22.72
N PRO A 51 0.69 1.25 22.85
CA PRO A 51 0.51 1.91 24.14
C PRO A 51 -0.89 1.59 24.66
N HIS A 52 -0.99 1.15 25.91
CA HIS A 52 -2.26 0.79 26.56
C HIS A 52 -3.13 -0.23 25.80
N GLY A 53 -2.52 -1.06 24.95
CA GLY A 53 -3.22 -2.06 24.14
C GLY A 53 -3.78 -1.57 22.81
N GLU A 54 -3.73 -0.27 22.52
CA GLU A 54 -4.23 0.31 21.27
C GLU A 54 -3.12 0.41 20.22
N LEU A 55 -3.38 -0.14 19.01
CA LEU A 55 -2.41 -0.06 17.92
C LEU A 55 -2.26 1.39 17.44
N THR A 56 -1.14 2.00 17.80
CA THR A 56 -0.82 3.41 17.54
C THR A 56 0.38 3.52 16.61
N LEU A 57 0.24 4.31 15.54
CA LEU A 57 1.36 4.69 14.69
C LEU A 57 1.93 6.03 15.16
N THR A 58 3.15 6.02 15.70
CA THR A 58 3.87 7.23 16.11
C THR A 58 4.74 7.70 14.94
N MET A 59 4.49 8.90 14.42
CA MET A 59 5.20 9.46 13.28
C MET A 59 5.87 10.79 13.60
N GLY A 60 7.00 11.08 12.95
CA GLY A 60 7.58 12.42 12.95
C GLY A 60 6.67 13.42 12.20
N PRO A 61 6.94 14.74 12.26
CA PRO A 61 6.07 15.80 11.73
C PRO A 61 6.00 15.88 10.18
N ASN A 62 6.23 14.77 9.45
CA ASN A 62 6.22 14.74 7.99
C ASN A 62 4.79 14.61 7.44
N GLN A 63 4.20 15.77 7.10
CA GLN A 63 2.82 15.86 6.61
C GLN A 63 2.59 15.10 5.30
N THR A 64 3.56 15.06 4.38
CA THR A 64 3.44 14.32 3.12
C THR A 64 3.30 12.83 3.37
N VAL A 65 4.16 12.26 4.24
CA VAL A 65 4.10 10.84 4.59
C VAL A 65 2.79 10.50 5.30
N ARG A 66 2.27 11.40 6.15
CA ARG A 66 0.96 11.23 6.79
C ARG A 66 -0.18 11.16 5.77
N GLN A 67 -0.19 12.06 4.79
CA GLN A 67 -1.23 12.10 3.75
C GLN A 67 -1.18 10.85 2.87
N ASP A 68 0.01 10.44 2.44
CA ASP A 68 0.21 9.21 1.67
C ASP A 68 -0.32 7.99 2.43
N LEU A 69 0.04 7.86 3.70
CA LEU A 69 -0.42 6.74 4.53
C LEU A 69 -1.94 6.73 4.70
N LEU A 70 -2.55 7.88 5.01
CA LEU A 70 -4.00 7.99 5.16
C LEU A 70 -4.73 7.64 3.86
N HIS A 71 -4.18 8.04 2.71
CA HIS A 71 -4.69 7.66 1.41
C HIS A 71 -4.65 6.13 1.23
N PHE A 72 -3.51 5.49 1.51
CA PHE A 72 -3.38 4.03 1.44
C PHE A 72 -4.35 3.31 2.39
N LEU A 73 -4.46 3.75 3.64
CA LEU A 73 -5.39 3.15 4.61
C LEU A 73 -6.85 3.22 4.14
N ASN A 74 -7.24 4.35 3.53
CA ASN A 74 -8.59 4.51 2.98
C ASN A 74 -8.83 3.55 1.81
N VAL A 75 -7.85 3.39 0.92
CA VAL A 75 -7.95 2.44 -0.20
C VAL A 75 -8.07 1.00 0.30
N VAL A 76 -7.26 0.60 1.29
CA VAL A 76 -7.34 -0.74 1.90
C VAL A 76 -8.68 -0.97 2.57
N LYS A 77 -9.19 0.02 3.34
CA LYS A 77 -10.50 -0.09 4.01
C LYS A 77 -11.66 -0.27 3.03
N LYS A 78 -11.58 0.31 1.82
CA LYS A 78 -12.58 0.12 0.76
C LYS A 78 -12.48 -1.26 0.08
N ALA A 79 -11.34 -1.92 0.21
CA ALA A 79 -11.04 -3.20 -0.44
C ALA A 79 -11.35 -4.43 0.43
N THR A 80 -11.66 -4.22 1.73
CA THR A 80 -12.04 -5.22 2.74
C THR A 80 -13.47 -5.00 3.19
#